data_AF-A0A562CBI4-F1
#
_entry.id   AF-A0A562CBI4-F1
#
_cell.length_a   1.000
_cell.length_b   1.000
_cell.length_c   1.000
_cell.angle_alpha   90.00
_cell.angle_beta   90.00
_cell.angle_gamma   90.00
#
_symmetry.space_group_name_H-M   'P 1'
#
loop_
_entity.id
_entity.type
_entity.pdbx_description
1 polymer ?
#
loop_
_entity_poly.entity_id
_entity_poly.type
_entity_poly.pdbx_seq_one_letter_code
_entity_poly.pdbx_strand_id
1 'polypeptide(L)'
;MNVRADAIKLGILAVIGAVVLGLLYLTLGETRIGPKTSYAVLMDDISGLEASDKVRVAGVRVGQVDDIEVAEGNRMLVRFHVDSEQTLTDRTEVLVRYENLHGDRYLELQQEPGAGKPLAAGATIPVERTTPALDLDVLLNGFKPLFRGLDGGEINELATNLVATLQGRGGTVEALLTKTGSLTNTLADDSAAITDLIDNMDVLLESLDSRDAQLRESIGKFRAVMSGYARDRDPLADSVTSIARMTDRLTELFGDSRQPFQATVIAVKDLAKILNTNQATLRKVLDTLPKAYRTLGRIASHGSVFNFYLCEVEIAVGGADGKIIRTPSVRSQETRCKK
;
A
#
# COMPACT_ATOMS: atom_id res chain seq x y z
N MET A 1 17.75 -57.40 25.04
CA MET A 1 17.54 -55.94 24.95
C MET A 1 18.79 -55.25 25.46
N ASN A 2 19.52 -54.54 24.60
CA ASN A 2 20.80 -53.92 24.94
C ASN A 2 20.55 -52.49 25.41
N VAL A 3 20.18 -52.34 26.69
CA VAL A 3 19.83 -51.07 27.35
C VAL A 3 20.86 -49.96 27.07
N ARG A 4 22.15 -50.31 26.98
CA ARG A 4 23.23 -49.36 26.66
C ARG A 4 23.14 -48.79 25.24
N ALA A 5 22.81 -49.62 24.25
CA ALA A 5 22.70 -49.19 22.86
C ALA A 5 21.48 -48.27 22.65
N ASP A 6 20.37 -48.56 23.33
CA ASP A 6 19.16 -47.76 23.26
C ASP A 6 19.33 -46.42 24.01
N ALA A 7 20.06 -46.39 25.13
CA ALA A 7 20.43 -45.16 25.82
C ALA A 7 21.31 -44.23 24.96
N ILE A 8 22.29 -44.80 24.23
CA ILE A 8 23.15 -44.01 23.33
C ILE A 8 22.32 -43.41 22.18
N LYS A 9 21.41 -44.19 21.58
CA LYS A 9 20.53 -43.69 20.51
C LYS A 9 19.61 -42.57 21.00
N LEU A 10 19.04 -42.71 22.20
CA LEU A 10 18.22 -41.66 22.82
C LEU A 10 19.04 -40.39 23.07
N GLY A 11 20.27 -40.53 23.57
CA GLY A 11 21.18 -39.40 23.77
C GLY A 11 21.51 -38.66 22.47
N ILE A 12 21.82 -39.39 21.40
CA ILE A 12 22.08 -38.81 20.07
C ILE A 12 20.83 -38.08 19.55
N LEU A 13 19.65 -38.69 19.68
CA LEU A 13 18.39 -38.07 19.26
C LEU A 13 18.11 -36.77 20.03
N ALA A 14 18.34 -36.76 21.35
CA ALA A 14 18.15 -35.58 22.19
C ALA A 14 19.11 -34.45 21.80
N VAL A 15 20.38 -34.77 21.52
CA VAL A 15 21.37 -33.79 21.05
C VAL A 15 20.97 -33.22 19.68
N ILE A 16 20.58 -34.07 18.73
CA ILE A 16 20.12 -33.61 17.41
C ILE A 16 18.87 -32.75 17.56
N GLY A 17 17.91 -33.16 18.39
CA GLY A 17 16.70 -32.40 18.68
C GLY A 17 17.01 -31.03 19.27
N ALA A 18 17.91 -30.95 20.25
CA ALA A 18 18.35 -29.70 20.84
C ALA A 18 19.08 -28.80 19.83
N VAL A 19 19.91 -29.36 18.96
CA VAL A 19 20.59 -28.61 17.88
C VAL A 19 19.58 -28.07 16.88
N VAL A 20 18.59 -28.87 16.45
CA VAL A 20 17.55 -28.42 15.52
C VAL A 20 16.67 -27.35 16.15
N LEU A 21 16.25 -27.52 17.40
CA LEU A 21 15.51 -26.51 18.16
C LEU A 21 16.31 -25.22 18.31
N GLY A 22 17.59 -25.32 18.66
CA GLY A 22 18.49 -24.17 18.75
C GLY A 22 18.65 -23.46 17.42
N LEU A 23 18.80 -24.21 16.32
CA LEU A 23 18.96 -23.65 14.98
C LEU A 23 17.68 -22.99 14.49
N LEU A 24 16.52 -23.62 14.72
CA LEU A 24 15.21 -23.01 14.45
C LEU A 24 15.00 -21.73 15.26
N TYR A 25 15.37 -21.73 16.55
CA TYR A 25 15.30 -20.54 17.39
C TYR A 25 16.19 -19.41 16.85
N LEU A 26 17.41 -19.72 16.38
CA LEU A 26 18.31 -18.73 15.81
C LEU A 26 17.87 -18.22 14.43
N THR A 27 17.22 -19.05 13.62
CA THR A 27 16.79 -18.65 12.26
C THR A 27 15.42 -17.98 12.24
N LEU A 28 14.51 -18.39 13.13
CA LEU A 28 13.13 -17.87 13.20
C LEU A 28 12.98 -16.82 14.29
N GLY A 29 13.84 -16.86 15.32
CA GLY A 29 13.92 -15.79 16.30
C GLY A 29 14.41 -14.54 15.59
N GLU A 30 13.53 -13.57 15.40
CA GLU A 30 13.90 -12.21 14.97
C GLU A 30 14.77 -11.47 16.02
N THR A 31 15.33 -12.20 16.99
CA THR A 31 16.29 -11.72 17.98
C THR A 31 17.63 -11.48 17.30
N ARG A 32 17.88 -10.22 16.90
CA ARG A 32 19.22 -9.77 16.54
C ARG A 32 20.11 -9.78 17.79
N ILE A 33 21.15 -10.60 17.74
CA ILE A 33 22.21 -10.63 18.75
C ILE A 33 23.25 -9.59 18.32
N GLY A 34 23.25 -8.44 18.98
CA GLY A 34 24.15 -7.33 18.69
C GLY A 34 24.12 -6.28 19.79
N PRO A 35 25.08 -5.34 19.78
CA PRO A 35 25.02 -4.17 20.66
C PRO A 35 23.75 -3.36 20.35
N LYS A 36 23.07 -2.94 21.41
CA LYS A 36 21.81 -2.20 21.37
C LYS A 36 21.98 -0.88 22.10
N THR A 37 21.37 0.17 21.57
CA THR A 37 21.34 1.49 22.19
C THR A 37 19.91 1.81 22.60
N SER A 38 19.70 2.06 23.89
CA SER A 38 18.39 2.41 24.43
C SER A 38 18.12 3.90 24.30
N TYR A 39 16.86 4.25 24.07
CA TYR A 39 16.32 5.61 24.02
C TYR A 39 14.97 5.64 24.73
N ALA A 40 14.49 6.84 25.03
CA ALA A 40 13.13 7.03 25.51
C ALA A 40 12.43 8.11 24.67
N VAL A 41 11.12 8.07 24.63
CA VAL A 41 10.29 9.10 23.99
C VAL A 41 9.09 9.41 24.86
N LEU A 42 8.80 10.71 25.02
CA LEU A 42 7.59 11.18 25.70
C LEU A 42 6.50 11.45 24.66
N MET A 43 5.33 10.85 24.83
CA MET A 43 4.20 10.98 23.91
C MET A 43 2.95 11.39 24.69
N ASP A 44 2.08 12.21 24.09
CA ASP A 44 0.78 12.54 24.70
C ASP A 44 -0.19 11.35 24.62
N ASP A 45 -0.11 10.55 23.55
CA ASP A 45 -0.87 9.31 23.38
C ASP A 45 -0.03 8.28 22.60
N ILE A 46 -0.17 7.01 23.00
CA ILE A 46 0.47 5.84 22.40
C ILE A 46 -0.50 5.00 21.58
N SER A 47 -1.80 5.30 21.64
CA SER A 47 -2.88 4.80 20.76
C SER A 47 -2.81 3.29 20.47
N GLY A 48 -2.57 2.49 21.50
CA GLY A 48 -2.51 1.02 21.43
C GLY A 48 -1.13 0.43 21.15
N LEU A 49 -0.04 1.19 21.30
CA LEU A 49 1.32 0.65 21.32
C LEU A 49 1.54 -0.21 22.57
N GLU A 50 2.17 -1.36 22.41
CA GLU A 50 2.47 -2.30 23.49
C GLU A 50 3.98 -2.57 23.65
N ALA A 51 4.37 -3.09 24.81
CA ALA A 51 5.73 -3.61 24.99
C ALA A 51 5.96 -4.77 24.02
N SER A 52 7.18 -4.91 23.53
CA SER A 52 7.59 -5.82 22.45
C SER A 52 7.19 -5.42 21.03
N ASP A 53 6.47 -4.32 20.82
CA ASP A 53 6.20 -3.80 19.49
C ASP A 53 7.48 -3.42 18.75
N LYS A 54 7.43 -3.49 17.41
CA LYS A 54 8.62 -3.29 16.57
C LYS A 54 8.95 -1.81 16.48
N VAL A 55 10.25 -1.50 16.44
CA VAL A 55 10.75 -0.17 16.07
C VAL A 55 11.31 -0.23 14.65
N ARG A 56 10.89 0.69 13.80
CA ARG A 56 11.24 0.72 12.37
C ARG A 56 11.80 2.08 11.93
N VAL A 57 12.72 2.05 10.98
CA VAL A 57 13.18 3.22 10.22
C VAL A 57 12.89 2.93 8.75
N ALA A 58 12.12 3.81 8.09
CA ALA A 58 11.74 3.65 6.68
C ALA A 58 11.15 2.25 6.39
N GLY A 59 10.31 1.73 7.29
CA GLY A 59 9.71 0.39 7.19
C GLY A 59 10.61 -0.81 7.55
N VAL A 60 11.91 -0.62 7.81
CA VAL A 60 12.82 -1.70 8.21
C VAL A 60 12.88 -1.80 9.73
N ARG A 61 12.71 -3.01 10.29
CA ARG A 61 12.87 -3.25 11.74
C ARG A 61 14.32 -3.01 12.16
N VAL A 62 14.50 -2.10 13.11
CA VAL A 62 15.80 -1.73 13.70
C VAL A 62 15.84 -1.90 15.21
N GLY A 63 14.71 -2.27 15.83
CA GLY A 63 14.61 -2.29 17.29
C GLY A 63 13.30 -2.86 17.80
N GLN A 64 13.05 -2.60 19.09
CA GLN A 64 11.87 -3.05 19.80
C GLN A 64 11.55 -2.12 20.97
N VAL A 65 10.26 -1.98 21.27
CA VAL A 65 9.76 -1.30 22.48
C VAL A 65 10.01 -2.19 23.68
N ASP A 66 10.70 -1.66 24.68
CA ASP A 66 11.06 -2.37 25.91
C ASP A 66 9.94 -2.28 26.93
N ASP A 67 9.47 -1.06 27.20
CA ASP A 67 8.51 -0.78 28.25
C ASP A 67 7.77 0.54 28.02
N ILE A 68 6.60 0.68 28.63
CA ILE A 68 5.74 1.85 28.52
C ILE A 68 5.25 2.23 29.93
N GLU A 69 5.64 3.41 30.38
CA GLU A 69 5.31 3.93 31.71
C GLU A 69 4.48 5.21 31.59
N VAL A 70 3.58 5.46 32.55
CA VAL A 70 2.89 6.75 32.64
C VAL A 70 3.83 7.75 33.35
N ALA A 71 4.13 8.85 32.67
CA ALA A 71 4.93 9.95 33.20
C ALA A 71 4.05 11.10 33.74
N GLU A 72 4.69 12.10 34.34
CA GLU A 72 4.01 13.30 34.85
C GLU A 72 3.27 14.04 33.74
N GLY A 73 2.11 14.63 34.08
CA GLY A 73 1.29 15.40 33.13
C GLY A 73 0.44 14.54 32.19
N ASN A 74 0.13 13.29 32.56
CA ASN A 74 -0.68 12.36 31.76
C ASN A 74 -0.05 12.04 30.40
N ARG A 75 1.29 11.97 30.37
CA ARG A 75 2.06 11.58 29.20
C ARG A 75 2.55 10.14 29.35
N MET A 76 2.88 9.52 28.23
CA MET A 76 3.44 8.19 28.18
C MET A 76 4.94 8.27 27.88
N LEU A 77 5.74 7.62 28.71
CA LEU A 77 7.17 7.43 28.49
C LEU A 77 7.39 6.05 27.89
N VAL A 78 7.73 6.01 26.61
CA VAL A 78 8.03 4.76 25.89
C VAL A 78 9.54 4.58 25.87
N ARG A 79 10.02 3.48 26.45
CA ARG A 79 11.42 3.06 26.40
C ARG A 79 11.58 2.04 25.29
N PHE A 80 12.59 2.24 24.45
CA PHE A 80 12.85 1.34 23.33
C PHE A 80 14.35 1.27 23.04
N HIS A 81 14.77 0.22 22.35
CA HIS A 81 16.14 0.09 21.89
C HIS A 81 16.20 -0.07 20.38
N VAL A 82 17.32 0.36 19.81
CA VAL A 82 17.67 0.15 18.40
C VAL A 82 19.04 -0.52 18.30
N ASP A 83 19.28 -1.23 17.19
CA ASP A 83 20.59 -1.77 16.84
C ASP A 83 21.63 -0.63 16.84
N SER A 84 22.82 -0.81 17.43
CA SER A 84 23.82 0.27 17.55
C SER A 84 24.38 0.79 16.21
N GLU A 85 24.08 0.13 15.09
CA GLU A 85 24.35 0.66 13.75
C GLU A 85 23.45 1.86 13.40
N GLN A 86 22.33 2.02 14.10
CA GLN A 86 21.40 3.14 13.93
C GLN A 86 21.67 4.21 14.98
N THR A 87 22.11 5.38 14.53
CA THR A 87 22.33 6.55 15.38
C THR A 87 21.17 7.52 15.21
N LEU A 88 20.40 7.74 16.28
CA LEU A 88 19.34 8.76 16.28
C LEU A 88 19.93 10.14 16.51
N THR A 89 19.26 11.17 15.99
CA THR A 89 19.70 12.56 16.11
C THR A 89 18.67 13.43 16.84
N ASP A 90 19.07 14.64 17.21
CA ASP A 90 18.19 15.66 17.77
C ASP A 90 17.11 16.15 16.78
N ARG A 91 17.05 15.61 15.56
CA ARG A 91 15.99 15.87 14.57
C ARG A 91 15.15 14.63 14.28
N THR A 92 15.41 13.50 14.96
CA THR A 92 14.58 12.30 14.80
C THR A 92 13.17 12.56 15.33
N GLU A 93 12.19 12.32 14.46
CA GLU A 93 10.77 12.30 14.79
C GLU A 93 10.30 10.88 15.04
N VAL A 94 9.37 10.72 15.97
CA VAL A 94 8.84 9.42 16.39
C VAL A 94 7.35 9.37 16.16
N LEU A 95 6.88 8.38 15.43
CA LEU A 95 5.47 8.22 15.09
C LEU A 95 5.00 6.83 15.48
N VAL A 96 3.77 6.72 15.98
CA VAL A 96 3.11 5.41 16.15
C VAL A 96 2.27 5.14 14.91
N ARG A 97 2.43 3.96 14.29
CA ARG A 97 1.72 3.57 13.06
C ARG A 97 1.10 2.19 13.17
N TYR A 98 0.10 1.93 12.32
CA TYR A 98 -0.52 0.61 12.19
C TYR A 98 0.43 -0.34 11.48
N GLU A 99 0.75 -1.49 12.09
CA GLU A 99 1.48 -2.56 11.41
C GLU A 99 0.56 -3.33 10.44
N ASN A 100 -0.71 -3.51 10.82
CA ASN A 100 -1.69 -4.25 10.03
C ASN A 100 -3.13 -3.77 10.29
N LEU A 101 -4.08 -4.32 9.55
CA LEU A 101 -5.50 -3.98 9.64
C LEU A 101 -6.21 -4.55 10.88
N HIS A 102 -5.57 -5.45 11.63
CA HIS A 102 -6.15 -6.03 12.85
C HIS A 102 -5.89 -5.17 14.10
N GLY A 103 -5.05 -4.14 13.98
CA GLY A 103 -4.85 -3.16 15.04
C GLY A 103 -3.50 -3.24 15.72
N ASP A 104 -2.55 -4.05 15.26
CA ASP A 104 -1.19 -4.04 15.80
C ASP A 104 -0.49 -2.72 15.47
N ARG A 105 0.45 -2.29 16.34
CA ARG A 105 1.19 -1.04 16.22
C ARG A 105 2.70 -1.27 16.08
N TYR A 106 3.38 -0.26 15.56
CA TYR A 106 4.83 -0.19 15.59
C TYR A 106 5.28 1.27 15.73
N LEU A 107 6.48 1.45 16.27
CA LEU A 107 7.13 2.75 16.42
C LEU A 107 7.97 3.05 15.17
N GLU A 108 7.64 4.09 14.42
CA GLU A 108 8.40 4.57 13.26
C GLU A 108 9.31 5.72 13.68
N LEU A 109 10.61 5.58 13.41
CA LEU A 109 11.61 6.62 13.57
C LEU A 109 11.87 7.27 12.21
N GLN A 110 11.46 8.52 12.06
CA GLN A 110 11.75 9.33 10.89
C GLN A 110 12.99 10.17 11.13
N GLN A 111 13.97 10.01 10.25
CA GLN A 111 15.23 10.76 10.30
C GLN A 111 15.67 11.08 8.88
N GLU A 112 16.17 12.29 8.68
CA GLU A 112 16.88 12.65 7.46
C GLU A 112 18.36 12.23 7.61
N PRO A 113 18.90 11.43 6.67
CA PRO A 113 20.29 10.98 6.74
C PRO A 113 21.27 12.15 6.88
N GLY A 114 22.11 12.13 7.91
CA GLY A 114 23.16 13.13 8.13
C GLY A 114 22.69 14.48 8.71
N ALA A 115 21.40 14.62 9.06
CA ALA A 115 20.88 15.84 9.68
C ALA A 115 20.86 15.75 11.22
N GLY A 116 21.36 16.79 11.89
CA GLY A 116 21.29 16.94 13.35
C GLY A 116 22.50 16.40 14.12
N LYS A 117 22.50 16.59 15.43
CA LYS A 117 23.51 16.07 16.34
C LYS A 117 23.10 14.68 16.87
N PRO A 118 24.01 13.70 16.94
CA PRO A 118 23.72 12.41 17.54
C PRO A 118 23.18 12.53 18.97
N LEU A 119 22.14 11.78 19.28
CA LEU A 119 21.62 11.65 20.63
C LEU A 119 22.49 10.69 21.44
N ALA A 120 22.77 11.05 22.69
CA ALA A 120 23.42 10.16 23.64
C ALA A 120 22.52 8.94 23.95
N ALA A 121 23.15 7.81 24.30
CA ALA A 121 22.42 6.65 24.78
C ALA A 121 21.58 7.01 26.02
N GLY A 122 20.33 6.57 26.05
CA GLY A 122 19.36 6.86 27.11
C GLY A 122 18.70 8.24 26.99
N ALA A 123 19.01 9.03 25.95
CA ALA A 123 18.36 10.32 25.74
C ALA A 123 16.85 10.17 25.54
N THR A 124 16.11 11.15 26.05
CA THR A 124 14.65 11.22 25.88
C THR A 124 14.31 12.18 24.73
N ILE A 125 13.55 11.68 23.76
CA ILE A 125 12.97 12.47 22.68
C ILE A 125 11.72 13.18 23.26
N PRO A 126 11.63 14.52 23.14
CA PRO A 126 10.55 15.28 23.74
C PRO A 126 9.29 15.20 22.85
N VAL A 127 8.14 15.53 23.45
CA VAL A 127 6.82 15.31 22.85
C VAL A 127 6.59 16.10 21.56
N GLU A 128 7.26 17.25 21.40
CA GLU A 128 7.15 18.10 20.20
C GLU A 128 7.70 17.41 18.95
N ARG A 129 8.50 16.35 19.09
CA ARG A 129 9.01 15.52 17.99
C ARG A 129 8.27 14.19 17.88
N THR A 130 7.06 14.13 18.41
CA THR A 130 6.25 12.91 18.38
C THR A 130 4.93 13.17 17.69
N THR A 131 4.46 12.17 16.95
CA THR A 131 3.12 12.17 16.40
C THR A 131 2.40 10.93 16.94
N PRO A 132 1.27 11.10 17.66
CA PRO A 132 0.48 9.96 18.13
C PRO A 132 -0.09 9.18 16.94
N ALA A 133 -0.57 7.96 17.18
CA ALA A 133 -1.15 7.20 16.08
C ALA A 133 -2.44 7.85 15.58
N LEU A 134 -2.76 7.58 14.33
CA LEU A 134 -4.06 7.93 13.77
C LEU A 134 -5.16 7.18 14.54
N ASP A 135 -5.99 7.91 15.29
CA ASP A 135 -7.17 7.32 15.91
C ASP A 135 -8.24 7.06 14.84
N LEU A 136 -8.44 5.78 14.50
CA LEU A 136 -9.45 5.36 13.53
C LEU A 136 -10.87 5.65 14.01
N ASP A 137 -11.13 5.65 15.33
CA ASP A 137 -12.45 6.00 15.84
C ASP A 137 -12.71 7.49 15.63
N VAL A 138 -11.73 8.36 15.90
CA VAL A 138 -11.83 9.80 15.58
C VAL A 138 -12.03 10.02 14.09
N LEU A 139 -11.28 9.32 13.25
CA LEU A 139 -11.41 9.40 11.79
C LEU A 139 -12.82 8.99 11.34
N LEU A 140 -13.28 7.80 11.74
CA LEU A 140 -14.60 7.25 11.39
C LEU A 140 -15.74 8.13 11.94
N ASN A 141 -15.59 8.63 13.16
CA ASN A 141 -16.53 9.58 13.75
C ASN A 141 -16.53 10.93 13.01
N GLY A 142 -15.38 11.37 12.48
CA GLY A 142 -15.26 12.55 11.62
C GLY A 142 -16.00 12.40 10.29
N PHE A 143 -16.16 11.17 9.78
CA PHE A 143 -16.98 10.90 8.61
C PHE A 143 -18.48 10.78 8.91
N LYS A 144 -18.90 10.52 10.17
CA LYS A 144 -20.32 10.41 10.53
C LYS A 144 -21.17 11.63 10.10
N PRO A 145 -20.74 12.90 10.29
CA PRO A 145 -21.48 14.06 9.80
C PRO A 145 -21.72 14.06 8.28
N LEU A 146 -20.76 13.56 7.50
CA LEU A 146 -20.90 13.44 6.04
C LEU A 146 -21.96 12.39 5.66
N PHE A 147 -22.07 11.32 6.46
CA PHE A 147 -23.11 10.30 6.27
C PHE A 147 -24.46 10.67 6.88
N ARG A 148 -24.52 11.62 7.83
CA ARG A 148 -25.80 12.10 8.42
C ARG A 148 -26.66 12.88 7.41
N GLY A 149 -26.03 13.48 6.41
CA GLY A 149 -26.73 14.19 5.33
C GLY A 149 -27.10 13.30 4.15
N LEU A 150 -26.78 12.00 4.20
CA LEU A 150 -27.06 11.04 3.14
C LEU A 150 -28.11 10.03 3.61
N ASP A 151 -29.18 9.88 2.85
CA ASP A 151 -30.17 8.84 3.09
C ASP A 151 -29.59 7.45 2.72
N GLY A 152 -30.19 6.39 3.27
CA GLY A 152 -29.72 5.01 3.02
C GLY A 152 -29.67 4.63 1.52
N GLY A 153 -30.47 5.28 0.68
CA GLY A 153 -30.43 5.14 -0.78
C GLY A 153 -29.17 5.75 -1.40
N GLU A 154 -28.74 6.93 -0.93
CA GLU A 154 -27.58 7.66 -1.47
C GLU A 154 -26.26 7.00 -1.04
N ILE A 155 -26.22 6.40 0.15
CA ILE A 155 -25.09 5.56 0.59
C ILE A 155 -24.95 4.32 -0.30
N ASN A 156 -26.06 3.67 -0.63
CA ASN A 156 -26.07 2.50 -1.51
C ASN A 156 -25.65 2.86 -2.94
N GLU A 157 -26.06 4.03 -3.44
CA GLU A 157 -25.66 4.55 -4.74
C GLU A 157 -24.16 4.89 -4.78
N LEU A 158 -23.64 5.56 -3.75
CA LEU A 158 -22.22 5.85 -3.62
C LEU A 158 -21.37 4.57 -3.56
N ALA A 159 -21.78 3.59 -2.76
CA ALA A 159 -21.10 2.30 -2.66
C ALA A 159 -21.14 1.54 -4.00
N THR A 160 -22.29 1.56 -4.69
CA THR A 160 -22.45 0.95 -6.02
C THR A 160 -21.55 1.63 -7.06
N ASN A 161 -21.46 2.96 -7.04
CA ASN A 161 -20.61 3.74 -7.94
C ASN A 161 -19.13 3.53 -7.67
N LEU A 162 -18.73 3.41 -6.39
CA LEU A 162 -17.35 3.10 -6.02
C LEU A 162 -16.97 1.68 -6.46
N VAL A 163 -17.83 0.70 -6.24
CA VAL A 163 -17.63 -0.69 -6.71
C VAL A 163 -17.58 -0.74 -8.23
N ALA A 164 -18.47 -0.04 -8.93
CA ALA A 164 -18.45 0.06 -10.38
C ALA A 164 -17.14 0.67 -10.88
N THR A 165 -16.66 1.73 -10.24
CA THR A 165 -15.39 2.39 -10.58
C THR A 165 -14.19 1.49 -10.36
N LEU A 166 -14.10 0.82 -9.19
CA LEU A 166 -13.04 -0.14 -8.88
C LEU A 166 -13.08 -1.38 -9.79
N GLN A 167 -14.26 -1.74 -10.30
CA GLN A 167 -14.44 -2.80 -11.30
C GLN A 167 -14.24 -2.33 -12.75
N GLY A 168 -13.80 -1.08 -12.96
CA GLY A 168 -13.56 -0.52 -14.30
C GLY A 168 -14.83 -0.20 -15.11
N ARG A 169 -15.99 -0.17 -14.44
CA ARG A 169 -17.32 0.21 -14.96
C ARG A 169 -17.73 1.63 -14.53
N GLY A 170 -16.76 2.48 -14.16
CA GLY A 170 -17.03 3.85 -13.74
C GLY A 170 -17.81 4.60 -14.82
N GLY A 171 -18.93 5.22 -14.42
CA GLY A 171 -19.77 6.02 -15.28
C GLY A 171 -18.94 7.04 -16.07
N THR A 172 -19.35 7.28 -17.31
CA THR A 172 -18.66 8.18 -18.24
C THR A 172 -18.32 9.49 -17.55
N VAL A 173 -17.06 9.92 -17.67
CA VAL A 173 -16.54 11.25 -17.29
C VAL A 173 -17.51 12.37 -17.72
N GLU A 174 -18.25 12.13 -18.80
CA GLU A 174 -19.39 12.90 -19.29
C GLU A 174 -20.44 13.23 -18.21
N ALA A 175 -20.89 12.30 -17.36
CA ALA A 175 -21.90 12.56 -16.33
C ALA A 175 -21.38 13.48 -15.20
N LEU A 176 -20.10 13.37 -14.87
CA LEU A 176 -19.41 14.28 -13.93
C LEU A 176 -19.21 15.66 -14.54
N LEU A 177 -18.88 15.74 -15.83
CA LEU A 177 -18.76 16.99 -16.57
C LEU A 177 -20.11 17.69 -16.78
N THR A 178 -21.20 16.95 -17.04
CA THR A 178 -22.55 17.52 -17.18
C THR A 178 -23.06 18.12 -15.87
N LYS A 179 -22.82 17.45 -14.72
CA LYS A 179 -23.18 17.98 -13.40
C LYS A 179 -22.33 19.18 -12.98
N THR A 180 -21.07 19.22 -13.38
CA THR A 180 -20.17 20.37 -13.13
C THR A 180 -20.53 21.56 -14.02
N GLY A 181 -20.92 21.29 -15.27
CA GLY A 181 -21.40 22.30 -16.22
C GLY A 181 -22.73 22.94 -15.80
N SER A 182 -23.67 22.17 -15.24
CA SER A 182 -24.93 22.76 -14.76
C SER A 182 -24.71 23.65 -13.52
N LEU A 183 -23.81 23.25 -12.60
CA LEU A 183 -23.45 24.06 -11.44
C LEU A 183 -22.74 25.37 -11.84
N THR A 184 -21.94 25.33 -12.89
CA THR A 184 -21.21 26.50 -13.42
C THR A 184 -22.14 27.46 -14.18
N ASN A 185 -23.11 26.93 -14.93
CA ASN A 185 -24.13 27.74 -15.61
C ASN A 185 -25.10 28.40 -14.64
N THR A 186 -25.53 27.71 -13.57
CA THR A 186 -26.36 28.33 -12.52
C THR A 186 -25.63 29.48 -11.81
N LEU A 187 -24.31 29.38 -11.63
CA LEU A 187 -23.51 30.45 -11.03
C LEU A 187 -23.22 31.60 -12.03
N ALA A 188 -23.19 31.31 -13.34
CA ALA A 188 -23.07 32.31 -14.38
C ALA A 188 -24.38 33.08 -14.63
N ASP A 189 -25.54 32.43 -14.50
CA ASP A 189 -26.86 33.05 -14.64
C ASP A 189 -27.17 34.06 -13.52
N ASP A 190 -26.64 33.85 -12.30
CA ASP A 190 -26.71 34.83 -11.21
C ASP A 190 -25.97 36.14 -11.52
N SER A 191 -25.01 36.12 -12.47
CA SER A 191 -24.29 37.33 -12.88
C SER A 191 -25.18 38.30 -13.68
N ALA A 192 -26.16 37.77 -14.42
CA ALA A 192 -27.16 38.57 -15.13
C ALA A 192 -28.15 39.17 -14.13
N ALA A 193 -28.61 38.40 -13.15
CA ALA A 193 -29.50 38.88 -12.08
C ALA A 193 -28.87 40.02 -11.25
N ILE A 194 -27.55 39.97 -11.02
CA ILE A 194 -26.80 41.05 -10.35
C ILE A 194 -26.71 42.30 -11.23
N THR A 195 -26.56 42.14 -12.55
CA THR A 195 -26.47 43.26 -13.50
C THR A 195 -27.84 43.95 -13.65
N ASP A 196 -28.91 43.16 -13.76
CA ASP A 196 -30.28 43.65 -13.78
C ASP A 196 -30.66 44.34 -12.45
N LEU A 197 -30.17 43.84 -11.30
CA LEU A 197 -30.39 44.50 -10.01
C LEU A 197 -29.67 45.85 -9.94
N ILE A 198 -28.45 45.95 -10.48
CA ILE A 198 -27.69 47.21 -10.55
C ILE A 198 -28.40 48.21 -11.48
N ASP A 199 -28.83 47.79 -12.66
CA ASP A 199 -29.52 48.65 -13.63
C ASP A 199 -30.87 49.15 -13.10
N ASN A 200 -31.65 48.27 -12.44
CA ASN A 200 -32.91 48.67 -11.81
C ASN A 200 -32.69 49.63 -10.62
N MET A 201 -31.56 49.51 -9.93
CA MET A 201 -31.20 50.41 -8.84
C MET A 201 -30.71 51.77 -9.35
N ASP A 202 -30.08 51.84 -10.53
CA ASP A 202 -29.74 53.09 -11.21
C ASP A 202 -31.00 53.90 -11.57
N VAL A 203 -32.05 53.25 -12.10
CA VAL A 203 -33.35 53.86 -12.43
C VAL A 203 -34.09 54.36 -11.17
N LEU A 204 -34.03 53.58 -10.08
CA LEU A 204 -34.61 53.97 -8.78
C LEU A 204 -33.89 55.16 -8.14
N LEU A 205 -32.57 55.26 -8.34
CA LEU A 205 -31.74 56.33 -7.79
C LEU A 205 -31.82 57.63 -8.61
N GLU A 206 -32.07 57.54 -9.91
CA GLU A 206 -32.39 58.71 -10.76
C GLU A 206 -33.77 59.30 -10.41
N SER A 207 -34.72 58.46 -9.97
CA SER A 207 -36.03 58.91 -9.47
C SER A 207 -35.98 59.57 -8.08
N LEU A 208 -34.96 59.27 -7.27
CA LEU A 208 -34.77 59.79 -5.91
C LEU A 208 -33.90 61.07 -5.84
N ASP A 209 -33.57 61.68 -6.99
CA ASP A 209 -32.60 62.77 -7.16
C ASP A 209 -32.90 64.10 -6.41
N SER A 210 -34.02 64.23 -5.70
CA SER A 210 -34.41 65.55 -5.15
C SER A 210 -34.13 65.78 -3.67
N ARG A 211 -33.74 64.79 -2.84
CA ARG A 211 -33.55 65.01 -1.39
C ARG A 211 -32.44 64.15 -0.78
N ASP A 212 -31.51 64.83 -0.11
CA ASP A 212 -30.38 64.36 0.72
C ASP A 212 -29.02 64.05 0.07
N ALA A 213 -28.04 64.91 0.39
CA ALA A 213 -26.64 64.82 -0.02
C ALA A 213 -25.85 63.71 0.70
N GLN A 214 -26.22 63.33 1.92
CA GLN A 214 -25.55 62.26 2.69
C GLN A 214 -25.85 60.86 2.16
N LEU A 215 -27.04 60.65 1.60
CA LEU A 215 -27.40 59.39 0.96
C LEU A 215 -26.61 59.22 -0.35
N ARG A 216 -26.42 60.31 -1.10
CA ARG A 216 -25.58 60.35 -2.32
C ARG A 216 -24.13 59.92 -2.05
N GLU A 217 -23.51 60.38 -0.97
CA GLU A 217 -22.12 60.03 -0.66
C GLU A 217 -21.97 58.54 -0.30
N SER A 218 -22.90 58.00 0.49
CA SER A 218 -22.88 56.60 0.91
C SER A 218 -23.14 55.65 -0.27
N ILE A 219 -24.07 56.01 -1.15
CA ILE A 219 -24.37 55.26 -2.38
C ILE A 219 -23.22 55.37 -3.39
N GLY A 220 -22.55 56.52 -3.46
CA GLY A 220 -21.34 56.68 -4.26
C GLY A 220 -20.21 55.76 -3.79
N LYS A 221 -19.99 55.64 -2.48
CA LYS A 221 -19.01 54.70 -1.90
C LYS A 221 -19.39 53.25 -2.15
N PHE A 222 -20.67 52.90 -2.05
CA PHE A 222 -21.14 51.55 -2.36
C PHE A 222 -20.97 51.20 -3.85
N ARG A 223 -21.29 52.12 -4.77
CA ARG A 223 -20.99 51.98 -6.21
C ARG A 223 -19.49 51.85 -6.49
N ALA A 224 -18.63 52.56 -5.74
CA ALA A 224 -17.19 52.44 -5.88
C ALA A 224 -16.67 51.05 -5.47
N VAL A 225 -17.24 50.47 -4.40
CA VAL A 225 -16.91 49.10 -3.96
C VAL A 225 -17.43 48.06 -4.97
N MET A 226 -18.67 48.21 -5.44
CA MET A 226 -19.26 47.27 -6.40
C MET A 226 -18.59 47.34 -7.79
N SER A 227 -18.19 48.54 -8.25
CA SER A 227 -17.43 48.70 -9.49
C SER A 227 -15.96 48.27 -9.36
N GLY A 228 -15.37 48.37 -8.16
CA GLY A 228 -14.08 47.75 -7.85
C GLY A 228 -14.16 46.22 -7.96
N TYR A 229 -15.19 45.61 -7.39
CA TYR A 229 -15.45 44.17 -7.50
C TYR A 229 -15.76 43.72 -8.94
N ALA A 230 -16.43 44.56 -9.73
CA ALA A 230 -16.66 44.31 -11.16
C ALA A 230 -15.39 44.47 -12.02
N ARG A 231 -14.44 45.33 -11.61
CA ARG A 231 -13.09 45.44 -12.23
C ARG A 231 -12.17 44.30 -11.85
N ASP A 232 -12.27 43.77 -10.62
CA ASP A 232 -11.53 42.59 -10.17
C ASP A 232 -12.08 41.26 -10.75
N ARG A 233 -12.93 41.33 -11.79
CA ARG A 233 -13.33 40.14 -12.59
C ARG A 233 -12.20 39.63 -13.49
N ASP A 234 -11.24 40.47 -13.87
CA ASP A 234 -10.14 40.09 -14.77
C ASP A 234 -9.20 39.03 -14.17
N PRO A 235 -8.75 39.12 -12.89
CA PRO A 235 -7.94 38.08 -12.25
C PRO A 235 -8.65 36.72 -12.12
N LEU A 236 -9.98 36.72 -11.96
CA LEU A 236 -10.79 35.50 -11.90
C LEU A 236 -10.97 34.88 -13.29
N ALA A 237 -11.23 35.70 -14.31
CA ALA A 237 -11.26 35.25 -15.71
C ALA A 237 -9.89 34.70 -16.16
N ASP A 238 -8.79 35.34 -15.76
CA ASP A 238 -7.42 34.89 -16.05
C ASP A 238 -7.07 33.59 -15.31
N SER A 239 -7.56 33.42 -14.08
CA SER A 239 -7.37 32.19 -13.30
C SER A 239 -8.17 31.03 -13.90
N VAL A 240 -9.42 31.26 -14.29
CA VAL A 240 -10.27 30.26 -14.98
C VAL A 240 -9.68 29.90 -16.34
N THR A 241 -9.18 30.89 -17.10
CA THR A 241 -8.51 30.66 -18.39
C THR A 241 -7.18 29.91 -18.23
N SER A 242 -6.48 30.11 -17.10
CA SER A 242 -5.26 29.38 -16.76
C SER A 242 -5.56 27.93 -16.35
N ILE A 243 -6.65 27.69 -15.63
CA ILE A 243 -7.14 26.34 -15.28
C ILE A 243 -7.62 25.61 -16.54
N ALA A 244 -8.33 26.29 -17.44
CA ALA A 244 -8.75 25.74 -18.73
C ALA A 244 -7.52 25.33 -19.58
N ARG A 245 -6.52 26.22 -19.70
CA ARG A 245 -5.26 25.91 -20.40
C ARG A 245 -4.48 24.77 -19.75
N MET A 246 -4.52 24.62 -18.43
CA MET A 246 -3.89 23.52 -17.72
C MET A 246 -4.65 22.20 -17.93
N THR A 247 -5.98 22.26 -18.00
CA THR A 247 -6.85 21.12 -18.30
C THR A 247 -6.68 20.66 -19.75
N ASP A 248 -6.53 21.59 -20.70
CA ASP A 248 -6.24 21.28 -22.10
C ASP A 248 -4.85 20.63 -22.24
N ARG A 249 -3.83 21.15 -21.55
CA ARG A 249 -2.48 20.54 -21.53
C ARG A 249 -2.47 19.17 -20.87
N LEU A 250 -3.26 18.96 -19.82
CA LEU A 250 -3.43 17.63 -19.21
C LEU A 250 -4.18 16.69 -20.16
N THR A 251 -5.19 17.18 -20.88
CA THR A 251 -5.95 16.41 -21.87
C THR A 251 -5.11 16.05 -23.08
N GLU A 252 -4.21 16.93 -23.51
CA GLU A 252 -3.22 16.69 -24.57
C GLU A 252 -2.15 15.69 -24.10
N LEU A 253 -1.66 15.81 -22.86
CA LEU A 253 -0.73 14.84 -22.24
C LEU A 253 -1.37 13.44 -22.06
N PHE A 254 -2.65 13.37 -21.70
CA PHE A 254 -3.43 12.12 -21.64
C PHE A 254 -3.85 11.63 -23.04
N GLY A 255 -4.00 12.53 -24.02
CA GLY A 255 -4.28 12.25 -25.42
C GLY A 255 -3.10 11.57 -26.12
N ASP A 256 -1.89 12.09 -25.92
CA ASP A 256 -0.64 11.49 -26.42
C ASP A 256 -0.28 10.18 -25.70
N SER A 257 -0.77 9.98 -24.47
CA SER A 257 -0.61 8.72 -23.73
C SER A 257 -1.63 7.62 -24.11
N ARG A 258 -2.63 7.91 -24.97
CA ARG A 258 -3.60 6.89 -25.44
C ARG A 258 -2.96 5.78 -26.26
N GLN A 259 -1.90 6.06 -27.03
CA GLN A 259 -1.25 5.03 -27.86
C GLN A 259 -0.61 3.89 -27.04
N PRO A 260 0.22 4.14 -26.01
CA PRO A 260 0.78 3.06 -25.20
C PRO A 260 -0.30 2.30 -24.41
N PHE A 261 -1.38 2.96 -23.98
CA PHE A 261 -2.47 2.30 -23.25
C PHE A 261 -3.31 1.39 -24.15
N GLN A 262 -3.68 1.84 -25.35
CA GLN A 262 -4.40 1.00 -26.31
C GLN A 262 -3.54 -0.18 -26.76
N ALA A 263 -2.24 0.03 -27.01
CA ALA A 263 -1.31 -1.05 -27.34
C ALA A 263 -1.21 -2.07 -26.20
N THR A 264 -1.18 -1.62 -24.94
CA THR A 264 -1.15 -2.51 -23.77
C THR A 264 -2.44 -3.30 -23.61
N VAL A 265 -3.60 -2.67 -23.79
CA VAL A 265 -4.91 -3.34 -23.71
C VAL A 265 -5.07 -4.38 -24.83
N ILE A 266 -4.60 -4.07 -26.05
CA ILE A 266 -4.59 -5.01 -27.17
C ILE A 266 -3.63 -6.17 -26.87
N ALA A 267 -2.41 -5.91 -26.39
CA ALA A 267 -1.44 -6.94 -26.05
C ALA A 267 -1.94 -7.87 -24.93
N VAL A 268 -2.60 -7.32 -23.90
CA VAL A 268 -3.20 -8.10 -22.82
C VAL A 268 -4.36 -8.95 -23.33
N LYS A 269 -5.20 -8.41 -24.22
CA LYS A 269 -6.30 -9.15 -24.85
C LYS A 269 -5.78 -10.28 -25.73
N ASP A 270 -4.71 -10.06 -26.48
CA ASP A 270 -4.08 -11.07 -27.34
C ASP A 270 -3.42 -12.16 -26.50
N LEU A 271 -2.71 -11.80 -25.43
CA LEU A 271 -2.16 -12.77 -24.47
C LEU A 271 -3.28 -13.61 -23.84
N ALA A 272 -4.37 -12.98 -23.39
CA ALA A 272 -5.52 -13.68 -22.84
C ALA A 272 -6.15 -14.62 -23.86
N LYS A 273 -6.23 -14.22 -25.14
CA LYS A 273 -6.73 -15.06 -26.23
C LYS A 273 -5.80 -16.25 -26.50
N ILE A 274 -4.49 -16.05 -26.51
CA ILE A 274 -3.50 -17.13 -26.69
C ILE A 274 -3.58 -18.13 -25.53
N LEU A 275 -3.64 -17.65 -24.29
CA LEU A 275 -3.75 -18.49 -23.09
C LEU A 275 -5.07 -19.26 -23.07
N ASN A 276 -6.18 -18.63 -23.46
CA ASN A 276 -7.49 -19.28 -23.53
C ASN A 276 -7.55 -20.31 -24.67
N THR A 277 -6.98 -19.99 -25.83
CA THR A 277 -6.92 -20.91 -26.98
C THR A 277 -6.05 -22.14 -26.65
N ASN A 278 -4.98 -21.95 -25.88
CA ASN A 278 -4.07 -23.01 -25.47
C ASN A 278 -4.37 -23.55 -24.07
N GLN A 279 -5.58 -23.34 -23.54
CA GLN A 279 -5.94 -23.73 -22.18
C GLN A 279 -5.76 -25.22 -21.91
N ALA A 280 -6.01 -26.08 -22.91
CA ALA A 280 -5.78 -27.52 -22.80
C ALA A 280 -4.29 -27.86 -22.65
N THR A 281 -3.42 -27.19 -23.41
CA THR A 281 -1.96 -27.32 -23.30
C THR A 281 -1.45 -26.77 -21.97
N LEU A 282 -1.97 -25.62 -21.53
CA LEU A 282 -1.61 -25.01 -20.25
C LEU A 282 -1.99 -25.90 -19.07
N ARG A 283 -3.21 -26.45 -19.07
CA ARG A 283 -3.64 -27.45 -18.06
C ARG A 283 -2.75 -28.69 -18.08
N LYS A 284 -2.43 -29.21 -19.26
CA LYS A 284 -1.53 -30.36 -19.39
C LYS A 284 -0.15 -30.07 -18.83
N VAL A 285 0.42 -28.89 -19.10
CA VAL A 285 1.69 -28.47 -18.52
C VAL A 285 1.57 -28.33 -17.01
N LEU A 286 0.56 -27.62 -16.49
CA LEU A 286 0.37 -27.42 -15.05
C LEU A 286 0.10 -28.73 -14.28
N ASP A 287 -0.55 -29.72 -14.88
CA ASP A 287 -0.77 -31.03 -14.27
C ASP A 287 0.47 -31.93 -14.33
N THR A 288 1.29 -31.77 -15.37
CA THR A 288 2.48 -32.61 -15.60
C THR A 288 3.73 -32.04 -14.93
N LEU A 289 3.82 -30.71 -14.81
CA LEU A 289 4.98 -29.99 -14.30
C LEU A 289 5.31 -30.40 -12.85
N PRO A 290 4.37 -30.49 -11.89
CA PRO A 290 4.67 -30.95 -10.54
C PRO A 290 5.13 -32.41 -10.51
N LYS A 291 4.60 -33.26 -11.39
CA LYS A 291 5.03 -34.67 -11.50
C LYS A 291 6.45 -34.76 -12.05
N ALA A 292 6.77 -33.98 -13.08
CA ALA A 292 8.12 -33.87 -13.63
C ALA A 292 9.10 -33.33 -12.58
N TYR A 293 8.72 -32.29 -11.84
CA TYR A 293 9.54 -31.71 -10.77
C TYR A 293 9.73 -32.66 -9.59
N ARG A 294 8.72 -33.46 -9.21
CA ARG A 294 8.86 -34.50 -8.18
C ARG A 294 9.74 -35.66 -8.64
N THR A 295 9.68 -36.03 -9.93
CA THR A 295 10.56 -37.05 -10.50
C THR A 295 12.00 -36.52 -10.56
N LEU A 296 12.22 -35.31 -11.06
CA LEU A 296 13.51 -34.63 -11.03
C LEU A 296 14.04 -34.43 -9.61
N GLY A 297 13.18 -34.03 -8.67
CA GLY A 297 13.51 -33.90 -7.26
C GLY A 297 13.85 -35.24 -6.60
N ARG A 298 13.15 -36.33 -6.95
CA ARG A 298 13.52 -37.69 -6.52
C ARG A 298 14.89 -38.09 -7.05
N ILE A 299 15.18 -37.78 -8.32
CA ILE A 299 16.49 -38.03 -8.94
C ILE A 299 17.59 -37.15 -8.30
N ALA A 300 17.27 -35.91 -7.94
CA ALA A 300 18.22 -34.93 -7.37
C ALA A 300 18.37 -35.02 -5.84
N SER A 301 17.47 -35.73 -5.14
CA SER A 301 17.45 -35.86 -3.67
C SER A 301 18.68 -36.55 -3.06
N HIS A 302 19.55 -37.14 -3.89
CA HIS A 302 20.70 -37.94 -3.46
C HIS A 302 22.07 -37.24 -3.64
N GLY A 303 22.11 -35.91 -3.74
CA GLY A 303 23.37 -35.16 -3.71
C GLY A 303 24.19 -35.30 -5.01
N SER A 304 24.02 -34.31 -5.90
CA SER A 304 24.94 -33.90 -6.97
C SER A 304 25.57 -34.93 -7.93
N VAL A 305 25.09 -36.18 -8.04
CA VAL A 305 25.56 -37.10 -9.09
C VAL A 305 24.37 -37.89 -9.64
N PHE A 306 24.13 -37.78 -10.96
CA PHE A 306 23.16 -38.63 -11.67
C PHE A 306 23.65 -40.09 -11.63
N ASN A 307 23.26 -40.84 -10.61
CA ASN A 307 23.59 -42.25 -10.47
C ASN A 307 22.59 -43.10 -11.26
N PHE A 308 22.74 -43.16 -12.59
CA PHE A 308 22.02 -44.12 -13.40
C PHE A 308 22.68 -45.50 -13.25
N TYR A 309 21.95 -46.47 -12.73
CA TYR A 309 22.39 -47.87 -12.67
C TYR A 309 21.61 -48.69 -13.69
N LEU A 310 22.32 -49.26 -14.65
CA LEU A 310 21.75 -50.16 -15.64
C LEU A 310 21.63 -51.56 -15.01
N CYS A 311 20.49 -51.84 -14.36
CA CYS A 311 20.29 -53.10 -13.67
C CYS A 311 19.88 -54.26 -14.59
N GLU A 312 19.18 -53.97 -15.69
CA GLU A 312 18.72 -54.97 -16.64
C GLU A 312 18.61 -54.34 -18.03
N VAL A 313 19.09 -55.04 -19.05
CA VAL A 313 18.88 -54.68 -20.46
C VAL A 313 18.22 -55.84 -21.17
N GLU A 314 17.08 -55.55 -21.79
CA GLU A 314 16.35 -56.47 -22.66
C GLU A 314 16.12 -55.75 -23.99
N ILE A 315 16.55 -56.37 -25.10
CA ILE A 315 16.38 -55.82 -26.44
C ILE A 315 15.22 -56.56 -27.10
N ALA A 316 14.20 -55.80 -27.48
CA ALA A 316 13.05 -56.30 -28.21
C ALA A 316 13.22 -55.94 -29.70
N VAL A 317 13.31 -56.95 -30.56
CA VAL A 317 13.44 -56.77 -32.01
C VAL A 317 12.20 -57.34 -32.70
N GLY A 318 11.67 -56.62 -33.68
CA GLY A 318 10.53 -57.10 -34.47
C GLY A 318 10.96 -58.24 -35.39
N GLY A 319 10.36 -59.42 -35.24
CA GLY A 319 10.50 -60.53 -36.16
C GLY A 319 9.77 -60.27 -37.49
N ALA A 320 10.18 -60.94 -38.56
CA ALA A 320 9.60 -60.80 -39.90
C ALA A 320 8.11 -61.24 -39.99
N ASP A 321 7.60 -61.89 -38.94
CA ASP A 321 6.23 -62.36 -38.74
C ASP A 321 5.39 -61.40 -37.86
N GLY A 322 5.91 -60.21 -37.53
CA GLY A 322 5.22 -59.20 -36.71
C GLY A 322 5.20 -59.51 -35.21
N LYS A 323 5.83 -60.61 -34.78
CA LYS A 323 5.99 -60.96 -33.36
C LYS A 323 7.26 -60.33 -32.81
N ILE A 324 7.17 -59.81 -31.58
CA ILE A 324 8.31 -59.21 -30.88
C ILE A 324 9.17 -60.34 -30.32
N ILE A 325 10.39 -60.48 -30.82
CA ILE A 325 11.39 -61.40 -30.29
C ILE A 325 12.21 -60.61 -29.26
N ARG A 326 12.25 -61.11 -28.01
CA ARG A 326 13.02 -60.48 -26.93
C ARG A 326 14.31 -61.27 -26.69
N THR A 327 15.43 -60.57 -26.57
CA THR A 327 16.70 -61.19 -26.20
C THR A 327 16.71 -61.57 -24.72
N PRO A 328 17.50 -62.56 -24.29
CA PRO A 328 17.72 -62.82 -22.88
C PRO A 328 18.19 -61.56 -22.15
N SER A 329 17.58 -61.26 -21.00
CA SER A 329 17.91 -60.08 -20.21
C SER A 329 19.31 -60.18 -19.61
N VAL A 330 20.17 -59.19 -19.84
CA VAL A 330 21.48 -59.10 -19.17
C VAL A 330 21.30 -58.29 -17.88
N ARG A 331 21.46 -58.95 -16.73
CA ARG A 331 21.30 -58.33 -15.40
C ARG A 331 22.64 -58.01 -14.75
N SER A 332 22.73 -56.84 -14.14
CA SER A 332 23.89 -56.42 -13.36
C SER A 332 23.97 -57.20 -12.04
N GLN A 333 25.17 -57.64 -11.67
CA GLN A 333 25.42 -58.40 -10.44
C GLN A 333 25.63 -57.53 -9.19
N GLU A 334 25.58 -56.20 -9.35
CA GLU A 334 25.72 -55.26 -8.26
C GLU A 334 24.68 -55.48 -7.16
N THR A 335 25.11 -55.39 -5.89
CA THR A 335 24.27 -55.66 -4.71
C THR A 335 22.97 -54.83 -4.67
N ARG A 336 22.94 -53.67 -5.35
CA ARG A 336 21.79 -52.78 -5.43
C ARG A 336 20.76 -53.18 -6.51
N CYS A 337 21.14 -54.01 -7.47
CA CYS A 337 20.26 -54.54 -8.52
C CYS A 337 19.66 -55.92 -8.17
N LYS A 338 19.91 -56.44 -6.96
CA LYS A 338 19.41 -57.73 -6.46
C LYS A 338 18.03 -57.65 -5.79
N LYS A 339 17.15 -56.77 -6.23
CA LYS A 339 15.76 -56.68 -5.75
C LYS A 339 14.77 -57.19 -6.77
#